data_AF-A0A3C1G2I7-F1
#
_entry.id   AF-A0A3C1G2I7-F1
#
_cell.length_a   1.000
_cell.length_b   1.000
_cell.length_c   1.000
_cell.angle_alpha   90.00
_cell.angle_beta   90.00
_cell.angle_gamma   90.00
#
_symmetry.space_group_name_H-M   'P 1'
#
loop_
_entity.id
_entity.type
_entity.pdbx_description
1 polymer ?
#
loop_
_entity_poly.entity_id
_entity_poly.type
_entity_poly.pdbx_seq_one_letter_code
_entity_poly.pdbx_strand_id
1 'polypeptide(L)'
;MTNHRIAAESLTLIVLSIFLTALVGCSGGGGGTITPVSVPGTISGSAFKGPLAAATVTAFAINNGVLGGQIGTGQTNGAHEAGNFSISVGGYSGPVMLLVNGGLYTDEATGALESMQLGDVMTCVIPSLSAAAGLSGIQVTPLTSMAQTLAQGMPGGMTSANITAANTAVGNYFMISDILFTQPMDPSLPGSGSGADQDMRSYGMSIAAISQYAKDIGMPFSSGMVTAMMKDASDGRMDGMMMGSPIILGGGLPVGTLMPPNAGTSGLATAMTEFIQNTQLNVSGVTLQDMTSLINQLLTSNGSI
;
A
#
# COMPACT_ATOMS: atom_id res chain seq x y z
N MET A 1 16.54 -58.40 -28.52
CA MET A 1 16.18 -57.04 -28.96
C MET A 1 14.66 -56.97 -28.89
N THR A 2 13.96 -56.18 -28.09
CA THR A 2 14.20 -55.08 -27.14
C THR A 2 12.81 -54.94 -26.46
N ASN A 3 12.59 -54.84 -25.15
CA ASN A 3 12.67 -53.63 -24.35
C ASN A 3 11.98 -53.89 -22.98
N HIS A 4 12.52 -53.25 -21.94
CA HIS A 4 11.89 -52.97 -20.64
C HIS A 4 10.66 -52.04 -20.77
N ARG A 5 9.74 -52.05 -19.79
CA ARG A 5 9.64 -51.01 -18.73
C ARG A 5 8.44 -51.23 -17.80
N ILE A 6 8.69 -50.83 -16.55
CA ILE A 6 7.94 -51.00 -15.30
C ILE A 6 6.97 -49.82 -15.10
N ALA A 7 5.79 -50.07 -14.54
CA ALA A 7 5.06 -49.14 -13.68
C ALA A 7 4.25 -49.96 -12.65
N ALA A 8 4.51 -49.73 -11.35
CA ALA A 8 3.76 -50.30 -10.25
C ALA A 8 3.02 -49.17 -9.52
N GLU A 9 1.70 -49.31 -9.41
CA GLU A 9 0.79 -48.40 -8.72
C GLU A 9 0.54 -48.85 -7.27
N SER A 10 0.18 -47.86 -6.44
CA SER A 10 -0.73 -47.91 -5.30
C SER A 10 -0.27 -48.54 -3.98
N LEU A 11 -0.26 -47.71 -2.93
CA LEU A 11 -0.51 -48.18 -1.56
C LEU A 11 -1.25 -47.10 -0.75
N THR A 12 -2.55 -47.35 -0.53
CA THR A 12 -3.44 -46.57 0.34
C THR A 12 -3.37 -47.17 1.76
N LEU A 13 -3.13 -46.36 2.79
CA LEU A 13 -3.07 -46.81 4.18
C LEU A 13 -4.25 -46.25 4.98
N ILE A 14 -5.09 -47.17 5.50
CA ILE A 14 -6.18 -46.92 6.45
C ILE A 14 -5.62 -47.10 7.86
N VAL A 15 -5.90 -46.17 8.79
CA VAL A 15 -5.72 -46.42 10.22
C VAL A 15 -6.98 -45.99 11.00
N LEU A 16 -7.58 -47.00 11.63
CA LEU A 16 -8.67 -46.98 12.60
C LEU A 16 -8.07 -46.82 14.01
N SER A 17 -8.63 -45.95 14.86
CA SER A 17 -8.34 -45.98 16.31
C SER A 17 -9.49 -45.43 17.13
N ILE A 18 -10.11 -46.33 17.91
CA ILE A 18 -11.06 -46.10 18.99
C ILE A 18 -10.27 -46.03 20.29
N PHE A 19 -10.52 -45.05 21.17
CA PHE A 19 -10.31 -45.22 22.61
C PHE A 19 -11.20 -44.26 23.42
N LEU A 20 -12.04 -44.84 24.26
CA LEU A 20 -12.93 -44.19 25.22
C LEU A 20 -12.39 -44.49 26.62
N THR A 21 -12.07 -43.46 27.40
CA THR A 21 -11.85 -43.58 28.85
C THR A 21 -12.45 -42.35 29.54
N ALA A 22 -13.45 -42.60 30.39
CA ALA A 22 -13.97 -41.65 31.35
C ALA A 22 -13.06 -41.61 32.58
N LEU A 23 -12.64 -40.42 33.00
CA LEU A 23 -12.09 -40.18 34.33
C LEU A 23 -12.87 -39.03 34.97
N VAL A 24 -13.63 -39.36 36.02
CA VAL A 24 -14.22 -38.39 36.94
C VAL A 24 -13.11 -37.97 37.91
N GLY A 25 -12.73 -36.70 37.85
CA GLY A 25 -11.83 -36.05 38.81
C GLY A 25 -12.56 -34.90 39.50
N CYS A 26 -12.76 -35.04 40.81
CA CYS A 26 -13.32 -34.04 41.71
C CYS A 26 -12.18 -33.26 42.39
N SER A 27 -12.49 -32.02 42.77
CA SER A 27 -11.84 -31.15 43.78
C SER A 27 -10.68 -30.24 43.32
N GLY A 28 -10.74 -28.99 43.79
CA GLY A 28 -9.60 -28.07 43.84
C GLY A 28 -9.90 -26.62 43.46
N GLY A 29 -10.75 -25.94 44.24
CA GLY A 29 -10.93 -24.49 44.12
C GLY A 29 -9.64 -23.75 44.45
N GLY A 30 -9.07 -23.07 43.46
CA GLY A 30 -8.02 -22.07 43.62
C GLY A 30 -8.42 -20.86 42.78
N GLY A 31 -8.85 -19.78 43.45
CA GLY A 31 -9.14 -18.49 42.83
C GLY A 31 -7.86 -17.82 42.33
N GLY A 32 -7.23 -18.41 41.32
CA GLY A 32 -6.32 -17.70 40.45
C GLY A 32 -7.17 -16.88 39.51
N THR A 33 -7.18 -15.56 39.69
CA THR A 33 -7.54 -14.67 38.60
C THR A 33 -6.59 -14.98 37.46
N ILE A 34 -7.02 -15.81 36.51
CA ILE A 34 -6.45 -15.83 35.17
C ILE A 34 -6.62 -14.39 34.68
N THR A 35 -5.57 -13.58 34.81
CA THR A 35 -5.48 -12.36 34.03
C THR A 35 -5.60 -12.83 32.59
N PRO A 36 -6.67 -12.46 31.87
CA PRO A 36 -6.80 -12.86 30.48
C PRO A 36 -5.50 -12.46 29.79
N VAL A 37 -4.85 -13.41 29.13
CA VAL A 37 -3.69 -13.11 28.29
C VAL A 37 -4.20 -12.09 27.28
N SER A 38 -3.80 -10.83 27.42
CA SER A 38 -4.18 -9.82 26.44
C SER A 38 -3.45 -10.18 25.17
N VAL A 39 -4.17 -10.74 24.20
CA VAL A 39 -3.63 -10.90 22.85
C VAL A 39 -3.35 -9.48 22.35
N PRO A 40 -2.09 -9.12 22.09
CA PRO A 40 -1.81 -7.79 21.57
C PRO A 40 -2.46 -7.66 20.19
N GLY A 41 -3.06 -6.50 19.93
CA GLY A 41 -3.55 -6.18 18.60
C GLY A 41 -2.39 -6.17 17.61
N THR A 42 -2.65 -6.60 16.38
CA THR A 42 -1.67 -6.66 15.31
C THR A 42 -2.20 -5.96 14.07
N ILE A 43 -1.30 -5.28 13.36
CA ILE A 43 -1.57 -4.72 12.05
C ILE A 43 -0.57 -5.36 11.08
N SER A 44 -1.07 -6.04 10.05
CA SER A 44 -0.27 -6.64 8.99
C SER A 44 -0.76 -6.21 7.61
N GLY A 45 0.17 -6.24 6.66
CA GLY A 45 -0.05 -5.64 5.36
C GLY A 45 1.19 -5.64 4.49
N SER A 46 1.18 -4.81 3.45
CA SER A 46 2.27 -4.62 2.51
C SER A 46 2.54 -3.14 2.26
N ALA A 47 3.81 -2.78 2.11
CA ALA A 47 4.23 -1.47 1.60
C ALA A 47 4.60 -1.60 0.11
N PHE A 48 4.02 -0.76 -0.74
CA PHE A 48 4.11 -0.92 -2.19
C PHE A 48 4.29 0.41 -2.95
N LYS A 49 5.45 0.53 -3.60
CA LYS A 49 5.88 1.46 -4.66
C LYS A 49 6.81 0.67 -5.59
N GLY A 50 6.33 -0.52 -5.98
CA GLY A 50 7.11 -1.75 -6.07
C GLY A 50 7.18 -2.40 -4.68
N PRO A 51 7.25 -3.73 -4.53
CA PRO A 51 7.39 -4.35 -3.22
C PRO A 51 8.51 -3.70 -2.40
N LEU A 52 8.15 -2.96 -1.35
CA LEU A 52 9.10 -2.14 -0.60
C LEU A 52 9.70 -2.95 0.53
N ALA A 53 10.91 -3.44 0.30
CA ALA A 53 11.60 -4.36 1.17
C ALA A 53 12.54 -3.65 2.17
N ALA A 54 12.79 -4.29 3.31
CA ALA A 54 13.68 -3.82 4.38
C ALA A 54 13.40 -2.37 4.86
N ALA A 55 12.16 -1.91 4.74
CA ALA A 55 11.71 -0.61 5.21
C ALA A 55 11.29 -0.70 6.68
N THR A 56 11.43 0.40 7.41
CA THR A 56 10.90 0.50 8.77
C THR A 56 9.45 0.93 8.68
N VAL A 57 8.57 0.24 9.40
CA VAL A 57 7.16 0.59 9.52
C VAL A 57 6.89 0.99 10.96
N THR A 58 6.36 2.20 11.17
CA THR A 58 6.05 2.73 12.50
C THR A 58 4.56 3.04 12.58
N ALA A 59 3.90 2.50 13.60
CA ALA A 59 2.50 2.78 13.89
C ALA A 59 2.41 3.88 14.94
N PHE A 60 1.62 4.91 14.66
CA PHE A 60 1.35 6.03 15.56
C PHE A 60 -0.14 6.08 15.89
N ALA A 61 -0.46 6.35 17.16
CA ALA A 61 -1.81 6.72 17.55
C ALA A 61 -2.21 8.03 16.89
N ILE A 62 -3.50 8.21 16.60
CA ILE A 62 -4.06 9.51 16.24
C ILE A 62 -5.00 9.95 17.36
N ASN A 63 -4.72 11.11 17.95
CA ASN A 63 -5.45 11.64 19.09
C ASN A 63 -6.06 12.98 18.70
N ASN A 64 -7.39 13.11 18.75
CA ASN A 64 -8.10 14.35 18.39
C ASN A 64 -7.68 14.91 17.01
N GLY A 65 -7.51 14.00 16.03
CA GLY A 65 -7.14 14.35 14.66
C GLY A 65 -5.68 14.76 14.44
N VAL A 66 -4.83 14.69 15.46
CA VAL A 66 -3.39 14.96 15.33
C VAL A 66 -2.57 13.70 15.58
N LEU A 67 -1.39 13.64 14.98
CA LEU A 67 -0.43 12.56 15.19
C LEU A 67 -0.03 12.49 16.66
N GLY A 68 -0.21 11.32 17.27
CA GLY A 68 0.12 11.03 18.66
C GLY A 68 1.44 10.26 18.79
N GLY A 69 1.59 9.59 19.93
CA GLY A 69 2.77 8.77 20.22
C GLY A 69 2.84 7.51 19.36
N GLN A 70 4.07 7.02 19.18
CA GLN A 70 4.31 5.70 18.58
C GLN A 70 3.70 4.60 19.47
N ILE A 71 3.00 3.66 18.83
CA ILE A 71 2.32 2.53 19.48
C ILE A 71 2.87 1.17 19.03
N GLY A 72 3.68 1.15 17.96
CA GLY A 72 4.30 -0.06 17.47
C GLY A 72 5.34 0.23 16.39
N THR A 73 6.23 -0.72 16.15
CA THR A 73 7.17 -0.69 15.02
C THR A 73 7.46 -2.10 14.53
N GLY A 74 7.78 -2.21 13.26
CA GLY A 74 8.21 -3.43 12.61
C GLY A 74 9.02 -3.11 11.36
N GLN A 75 9.30 -4.13 10.57
CA GLN A 75 9.98 -3.98 9.29
C GLN A 75 9.20 -4.72 8.22
N THR A 76 9.30 -4.22 6.98
CA THR A 76 8.94 -5.06 5.84
C THR A 76 9.96 -6.18 5.70
N ASN A 77 9.55 -7.30 5.10
CA ASN A 77 10.41 -8.45 4.85
C ASN A 77 11.65 -8.11 3.99
N GLY A 78 12.59 -9.06 3.91
CA GLY A 78 13.93 -8.84 3.35
C GLY A 78 13.96 -8.31 1.92
N ALA A 79 15.13 -7.83 1.47
CA ALA A 79 15.32 -7.29 0.12
C ALA A 79 14.74 -8.23 -0.96
N HIS A 80 14.01 -7.66 -1.94
CA HIS A 80 13.34 -8.38 -3.05
C HIS A 80 12.12 -9.25 -2.65
N GLU A 81 11.63 -9.13 -1.42
CA GLU A 81 10.39 -9.77 -0.99
C GLU A 81 9.17 -8.89 -1.24
N ALA A 82 7.96 -9.43 -1.03
CA ALA A 82 6.66 -8.79 -1.31
C ALA A 82 6.34 -7.49 -0.50
N GLY A 83 7.27 -6.96 0.30
CA GLY A 83 7.07 -5.76 1.11
C GLY A 83 6.14 -5.96 2.30
N ASN A 84 5.97 -7.21 2.75
CA ASN A 84 5.03 -7.57 3.82
C ASN A 84 5.55 -7.15 5.20
N PHE A 85 4.68 -6.64 6.06
CA PHE A 85 5.00 -6.32 7.45
C PHE A 85 3.95 -6.88 8.42
N SER A 86 4.34 -6.97 9.70
CA SER A 86 3.44 -7.24 10.82
C SER A 86 3.93 -6.49 12.05
N ILE A 87 3.05 -5.71 12.68
CA ILE A 87 3.36 -4.83 13.81
C ILE A 87 2.43 -5.19 14.96
N SER A 88 3.01 -5.43 16.14
CA SER A 88 2.24 -5.48 17.39
C SER A 88 1.97 -4.06 17.88
N VAL A 89 0.71 -3.74 18.15
CA VAL A 89 0.25 -2.44 18.66
C VAL A 89 -0.38 -2.55 20.05
N GLY A 90 -0.19 -3.70 20.72
CA GLY A 90 -0.64 -3.91 22.09
C GLY A 90 -2.16 -3.75 22.26
N GLY A 91 -2.57 -3.09 23.34
CA GLY A 91 -3.99 -2.85 23.63
C GLY A 91 -4.59 -1.61 22.97
N TYR A 92 -3.91 -1.00 21.99
CA TYR A 92 -4.37 0.26 21.40
C TYR A 92 -5.73 0.10 20.69
N SER A 93 -6.59 1.11 20.85
CA SER A 93 -7.83 1.24 20.10
C SER A 93 -8.02 2.69 19.68
N GLY A 94 -8.48 2.89 18.44
CA GLY A 94 -8.64 4.20 17.82
C GLY A 94 -8.02 4.27 16.44
N PRO A 95 -7.98 5.46 15.82
CA PRO A 95 -7.38 5.64 14.50
C PRO A 95 -5.86 5.54 14.58
N VAL A 96 -5.25 4.99 13.54
CA VAL A 96 -3.81 4.73 13.46
C VAL A 96 -3.25 5.32 12.18
N MET A 97 -2.07 5.92 12.26
CA MET A 97 -1.24 6.22 11.09
C MET A 97 -0.11 5.21 11.03
N LEU A 98 0.07 4.56 9.88
CA LEU A 98 1.31 3.87 9.56
C LEU A 98 2.20 4.82 8.77
N LEU A 99 3.48 4.83 9.10
CA LEU A 99 4.53 5.53 8.38
C LEU A 99 5.61 4.53 8.02
N VAL A 100 5.95 4.48 6.75
CA VAL A 100 7.00 3.66 6.16
C VAL A 100 8.12 4.57 5.67
N ASN A 101 9.36 4.28 6.04
CA ASN A 101 10.53 5.01 5.57
C ASN A 101 11.73 4.08 5.32
N GLY A 102 12.63 4.54 4.45
CA GLY A 102 13.76 3.73 3.99
C GLY A 102 13.33 2.53 3.15
N GLY A 103 14.20 1.52 3.08
CA GLY A 103 13.97 0.32 2.27
C GLY A 103 14.33 0.47 0.80
N LEU A 104 14.16 -0.64 0.08
CA LEU A 104 14.51 -0.81 -1.34
C LEU A 104 13.29 -1.28 -2.12
N TYR A 105 13.12 -0.77 -3.34
CA TYR A 105 12.08 -1.20 -4.27
C TYR A 105 12.64 -1.25 -5.69
N THR A 106 12.06 -2.11 -6.53
CA THR A 106 12.29 -2.03 -7.97
C THR A 106 11.33 -0.99 -8.52
N ASP A 107 11.86 0.11 -9.07
CA ASP A 107 11.05 1.16 -9.67
C ASP A 107 10.34 0.64 -10.93
N GLU A 108 9.04 0.86 -11.02
CA GLU A 108 8.20 0.24 -12.04
C GLU A 108 8.58 0.71 -13.45
N ALA A 109 8.86 2.00 -13.63
CA ALA A 109 9.08 2.61 -14.95
C ALA A 109 10.53 2.58 -15.45
N THR A 110 11.49 2.26 -14.59
CA THR A 110 12.89 2.08 -14.98
C THR A 110 13.37 0.63 -14.85
N GLY A 111 12.71 -0.18 -14.03
CA GLY A 111 13.18 -1.53 -13.65
C GLY A 111 14.44 -1.51 -12.77
N ALA A 112 14.87 -0.34 -12.31
CA ALA A 112 16.06 -0.20 -11.48
C ALA A 112 15.73 -0.48 -10.00
N LEU A 113 16.68 -1.07 -9.28
CA LEU A 113 16.59 -1.18 -7.83
C LEU A 113 16.95 0.18 -7.21
N GLU A 114 16.01 0.80 -6.53
CA GLU A 114 16.14 2.12 -5.89
C GLU A 114 15.92 2.03 -4.38
N SER A 115 16.43 3.04 -3.67
CA SER A 115 16.12 3.27 -2.25
C SER A 115 15.15 4.43 -2.10
N MET A 116 14.23 4.33 -1.14
CA MET A 116 13.48 5.50 -0.66
C MET A 116 14.46 6.57 -0.19
N GLN A 117 14.38 7.78 -0.75
CA GLN A 117 15.34 8.84 -0.41
C GLN A 117 15.18 9.29 1.04
N LEU A 118 16.24 9.86 1.60
CA LEU A 118 16.21 10.39 2.96
C LEU A 118 15.17 11.51 3.07
N GLY A 119 14.19 11.32 3.94
CA GLY A 119 13.09 12.27 4.16
C GLY A 119 11.82 11.93 3.38
N ASP A 120 11.89 11.06 2.38
CA ASP A 120 10.70 10.52 1.72
C ASP A 120 10.08 9.41 2.58
N VAL A 121 8.74 9.42 2.63
CA VAL A 121 7.94 8.47 3.41
C VAL A 121 6.73 8.05 2.61
N MET A 122 6.20 6.86 2.91
CA MET A 122 4.83 6.49 2.55
C MET A 122 4.01 6.31 3.81
N THR A 123 2.74 6.67 3.75
CA THR A 123 1.85 6.66 4.90
C THR A 123 0.51 6.01 4.55
N CYS A 124 -0.18 5.53 5.56
CA CYS A 124 -1.60 5.17 5.45
C CYS A 124 -2.30 5.53 6.76
N VAL A 125 -3.60 5.80 6.69
CA VAL A 125 -4.42 6.10 7.86
C VAL A 125 -5.58 5.13 7.96
N ILE A 126 -5.67 4.47 9.10
CA ILE A 126 -6.69 3.47 9.44
C ILE A 126 -7.71 4.17 10.34
N PRO A 127 -9.00 4.24 9.96
CA PRO A 127 -9.98 5.07 10.66
C PRO A 127 -10.31 4.56 12.06
N SER A 128 -10.18 3.26 12.30
CA SER A 128 -10.39 2.64 13.60
C SER A 128 -9.69 1.28 13.68
N LEU A 129 -9.00 1.06 14.80
CA LEU A 129 -8.54 -0.25 15.26
C LEU A 129 -9.23 -0.59 16.58
N SER A 130 -9.70 -1.82 16.72
CA SER A 130 -10.21 -2.34 17.99
C SER A 130 -9.06 -2.92 18.82
N ALA A 131 -9.08 -2.72 20.14
CA ALA A 131 -8.09 -3.32 21.04
C ALA A 131 -8.05 -4.85 20.84
N ALA A 132 -6.84 -5.43 20.86
CA ALA A 132 -6.61 -6.86 20.67
C ALA A 132 -7.09 -7.44 19.30
N ALA A 133 -7.45 -6.60 18.33
CA ALA A 133 -7.80 -7.06 16.99
C ALA A 133 -6.56 -7.35 16.13
N GLY A 134 -6.65 -8.39 15.30
CA GLY A 134 -5.76 -8.58 14.16
C GLY A 134 -6.36 -7.92 12.93
N LEU A 135 -5.70 -6.89 12.42
CA LEU A 135 -6.05 -6.24 11.16
C LEU A 135 -5.03 -6.63 10.10
N SER A 136 -5.47 -7.28 9.03
CA SER A 136 -4.59 -7.80 7.98
C SER A 136 -4.96 -7.26 6.61
N GLY A 137 -3.98 -7.20 5.72
CA GLY A 137 -4.17 -6.79 4.33
C GLY A 137 -4.07 -5.28 4.10
N ILE A 138 -3.57 -4.53 5.09
CA ILE A 138 -3.37 -3.09 4.95
C ILE A 138 -2.35 -2.78 3.86
N GLN A 139 -2.65 -1.81 3.02
CA GLN A 139 -1.75 -1.31 2.00
C GLN A 139 -1.16 0.03 2.42
N VAL A 140 0.18 0.14 2.38
CA VAL A 140 0.89 1.42 2.51
C VAL A 140 1.50 1.77 1.16
N THR A 141 0.89 2.71 0.45
CA THR A 141 1.20 3.04 -0.94
C THR A 141 1.24 4.55 -1.16
N PRO A 142 1.66 5.04 -2.34
CA PRO A 142 1.53 6.44 -2.68
C PRO A 142 0.09 6.97 -2.55
N LEU A 143 -0.92 6.15 -2.84
CA LEU A 143 -2.32 6.56 -2.84
C LEU A 143 -2.89 6.66 -1.42
N THR A 144 -2.54 5.72 -0.53
CA THR A 144 -2.89 5.87 0.89
C THR A 144 -2.15 7.03 1.54
N SER A 145 -0.98 7.40 1.00
CA SER A 145 -0.21 8.55 1.48
C SER A 145 -0.89 9.87 1.09
N MET A 146 -1.41 9.96 -0.13
CA MET A 146 -2.26 11.09 -0.56
C MET A 146 -3.53 11.19 0.29
N ALA A 147 -4.18 10.06 0.61
CA ALA A 147 -5.36 10.06 1.48
C ALA A 147 -5.03 10.53 2.91
N GLN A 148 -3.85 10.19 3.42
CA GLN A 148 -3.39 10.66 4.72
C GLN A 148 -3.20 12.19 4.74
N THR A 149 -2.52 12.76 3.75
CA THR A 149 -2.28 14.22 3.72
C THR A 149 -3.58 15.00 3.48
N LEU A 150 -4.48 14.47 2.65
CA LEU A 150 -5.83 15.02 2.51
C LEU A 150 -6.58 15.03 3.85
N ALA A 151 -6.64 13.89 4.56
CA ALA A 151 -7.30 13.80 5.87
C ALA A 151 -6.67 14.77 6.89
N GLN A 152 -5.35 14.97 6.84
CA GLN A 152 -4.64 15.91 7.70
C GLN A 152 -4.98 17.37 7.39
N GLY A 153 -5.22 17.71 6.12
CA GLY A 153 -5.64 19.04 5.68
C GLY A 153 -7.11 19.38 5.97
N MET A 154 -7.96 18.38 6.22
CA MET A 154 -9.37 18.58 6.54
C MET A 154 -9.58 19.27 7.91
N PRO A 155 -10.69 20.03 8.08
CA PRO A 155 -11.04 20.60 9.37
C PRO A 155 -11.11 19.54 10.48
N GLY A 156 -10.39 19.77 11.57
CA GLY A 156 -10.26 18.82 12.67
C GLY A 156 -9.20 17.73 12.47
N GLY A 157 -8.46 17.74 11.35
CA GLY A 157 -7.37 16.81 11.06
C GLY A 157 -7.84 15.37 10.84
N MET A 158 -6.98 14.40 11.16
CA MET A 158 -7.17 12.97 10.92
C MET A 158 -8.18 12.31 11.88
N THR A 159 -9.41 12.83 11.97
CA THR A 159 -10.49 12.15 12.69
C THR A 159 -10.91 10.86 11.96
N SER A 160 -11.54 9.89 12.63
CA SER A 160 -12.03 8.67 11.96
C SER A 160 -12.89 8.99 10.73
N ALA A 161 -13.76 10.01 10.83
CA ALA A 161 -14.62 10.44 9.73
C ALA A 161 -13.82 11.03 8.57
N ASN A 162 -12.84 11.90 8.84
CA ASN A 162 -11.99 12.50 7.81
C ASN A 162 -11.07 11.45 7.16
N ILE A 163 -10.55 10.49 7.93
CA ILE A 163 -9.78 9.36 7.40
C ILE A 163 -10.62 8.54 6.43
N THR A 164 -11.84 8.16 6.82
CA THR A 164 -12.75 7.43 5.94
C THR A 164 -13.06 8.23 4.68
N ALA A 165 -13.42 9.51 4.83
CA ALA A 165 -13.72 10.38 3.70
C ALA A 165 -12.55 10.52 2.73
N ALA A 166 -11.33 10.76 3.23
CA ALA A 166 -10.15 10.94 2.40
C ALA A 166 -9.74 9.65 1.67
N ASN A 167 -9.80 8.49 2.35
CA ASN A 167 -9.55 7.19 1.70
C ASN A 167 -10.54 6.94 0.57
N THR A 168 -11.84 7.22 0.78
CA THR A 168 -12.86 7.11 -0.27
C THR A 168 -12.65 8.11 -1.40
N ALA A 169 -12.31 9.37 -1.09
CA ALA A 169 -12.13 10.42 -2.09
C ALA A 169 -10.95 10.12 -3.02
N VAL A 170 -9.78 9.77 -2.45
CA VAL A 170 -8.61 9.36 -3.25
C VAL A 170 -8.88 8.06 -4.01
N GLY A 171 -9.55 7.08 -3.39
CA GLY A 171 -9.97 5.86 -4.08
C GLY A 171 -10.82 6.16 -5.31
N ASN A 172 -11.88 6.96 -5.15
CA ASN A 172 -12.74 7.38 -6.25
C ASN A 172 -11.97 8.11 -7.35
N TYR A 173 -11.03 8.99 -6.98
CA TYR A 173 -10.20 9.72 -7.93
C TYR A 173 -9.36 8.80 -8.84
N PHE A 174 -8.96 7.63 -8.33
CA PHE A 174 -8.20 6.62 -9.06
C PHE A 174 -9.03 5.39 -9.50
N MET A 175 -10.37 5.46 -9.41
CA MET A 175 -11.28 4.34 -9.71
C MET A 175 -10.98 3.06 -8.90
N ILE A 176 -10.68 3.21 -7.62
CA ILE A 176 -10.40 2.11 -6.67
C ILE A 176 -11.38 2.23 -5.51
N SER A 177 -12.15 1.18 -5.23
CA SER A 177 -13.20 1.22 -4.22
C SER A 177 -12.65 1.27 -2.80
N ASP A 178 -11.50 0.62 -2.56
CA ASP A 178 -10.86 0.54 -1.25
C ASP A 178 -9.33 0.53 -1.39
N ILE A 179 -8.70 1.68 -1.17
CA ILE A 179 -7.22 1.80 -1.24
C ILE A 179 -6.51 1.23 -0.02
N LEU A 180 -7.21 0.93 1.08
CA LEU A 180 -6.62 0.39 2.30
C LEU A 180 -6.47 -1.13 2.25
N PHE A 181 -7.43 -1.84 1.66
CA PHE A 181 -7.45 -3.31 1.66
C PHE A 181 -7.30 -3.96 0.27
N THR A 182 -7.42 -3.19 -0.82
CA THR A 182 -7.13 -3.72 -2.16
C THR A 182 -5.64 -3.75 -2.40
N GLN A 183 -5.05 -4.93 -2.53
CA GLN A 183 -3.65 -5.08 -2.88
C GLN A 183 -3.36 -4.55 -4.30
N PRO A 184 -2.36 -3.67 -4.49
CA PRO A 184 -1.95 -3.26 -5.84
C PRO A 184 -1.43 -4.45 -6.64
N MET A 185 -1.87 -4.56 -7.89
CA MET A 185 -1.26 -5.50 -8.83
C MET A 185 0.18 -5.05 -9.15
N ASP A 186 1.15 -5.96 -9.04
CA ASP A 186 2.54 -5.67 -9.41
C ASP A 186 2.75 -5.81 -10.93
N PRO A 187 3.02 -4.71 -11.66
CA PRO A 187 3.17 -4.77 -13.11
C PRO A 187 4.46 -5.46 -13.59
N SER A 188 5.45 -5.61 -12.69
CA SER A 188 6.72 -6.27 -12.96
C SER A 188 6.66 -7.80 -12.87
N LEU A 189 5.56 -8.33 -12.33
CA LEU A 189 5.32 -9.77 -12.26
C LEU A 189 4.63 -10.27 -13.55
N PRO A 190 5.24 -11.19 -14.31
CA PRO A 190 4.65 -11.69 -15.55
C PRO A 190 3.24 -12.26 -15.36
N GLY A 191 2.28 -11.75 -16.13
CA GLY A 191 0.90 -12.24 -16.14
C GLY A 191 0.05 -11.86 -14.92
N SER A 192 0.55 -11.00 -14.02
CA SER A 192 -0.17 -10.58 -12.81
C SER A 192 -1.54 -9.94 -13.09
N GLY A 193 -1.74 -9.36 -14.28
CA GLY A 193 -3.00 -8.74 -14.71
C GLY A 193 -4.13 -9.73 -14.97
N SER A 194 -3.82 -10.99 -15.29
CA SER A 194 -4.83 -12.01 -15.62
C SER A 194 -5.64 -12.48 -14.40
N GLY A 195 -5.07 -12.37 -13.20
CA GLY A 195 -5.72 -12.76 -11.94
C GLY A 195 -6.20 -11.59 -11.08
N ALA A 196 -5.81 -10.37 -11.44
CA ALA A 196 -6.20 -9.14 -10.76
C ALA A 196 -7.64 -8.77 -11.12
N ASP A 197 -8.38 -8.18 -10.18
CA ASP A 197 -9.62 -7.47 -10.50
C ASP A 197 -9.32 -6.04 -11.02
N GLN A 198 -10.36 -5.27 -11.33
CA GLN A 198 -10.18 -3.92 -11.88
C GLN A 198 -9.56 -2.94 -10.88
N ASP A 199 -9.88 -3.08 -9.60
CA ASP A 199 -9.36 -2.19 -8.56
C ASP A 199 -7.87 -2.46 -8.37
N MET A 200 -7.47 -3.73 -8.29
CA MET A 200 -6.06 -4.13 -8.21
C MET A 200 -5.24 -3.63 -9.41
N ARG A 201 -5.78 -3.74 -10.63
CA ARG A 201 -5.15 -3.22 -11.86
C ARG A 201 -5.01 -1.71 -11.82
N SER A 202 -6.10 -1.00 -11.48
CA SER A 202 -6.14 0.46 -11.40
C SER A 202 -5.16 1.00 -10.37
N TYR A 203 -5.05 0.30 -9.25
CA TYR A 203 -4.11 0.62 -8.18
C TYR A 203 -2.66 0.45 -8.63
N GLY A 204 -2.30 -0.74 -9.12
CA GLY A 204 -0.95 -1.03 -9.61
C GLY A 204 -0.50 -0.08 -10.72
N MET A 205 -1.38 0.16 -11.70
CA MET A 205 -1.09 1.04 -12.83
C MET A 205 -1.00 2.51 -12.45
N SER A 206 -1.76 2.97 -11.45
CA SER A 206 -1.62 4.34 -10.94
C SER A 206 -0.26 4.56 -10.27
N ILE A 207 0.20 3.59 -9.48
CA ILE A 207 1.52 3.65 -8.85
C ILE A 207 2.64 3.63 -9.90
N ALA A 208 2.52 2.75 -10.91
CA ALA A 208 3.47 2.69 -12.00
C ALA A 208 3.46 3.97 -12.87
N ALA A 209 2.29 4.60 -13.06
CA ALA A 209 2.17 5.89 -13.73
C ALA A 209 2.88 7.01 -12.96
N ILE A 210 2.84 7.02 -11.62
CA ILE A 210 3.61 7.98 -10.81
C ILE A 210 5.11 7.79 -11.04
N SER A 211 5.58 6.54 -11.10
CA SER A 211 6.97 6.20 -11.44
C SER A 211 7.35 6.67 -12.85
N GLN A 212 6.50 6.38 -13.84
CA GLN A 212 6.73 6.77 -15.24
C GLN A 212 6.75 8.30 -15.38
N TYR A 213 5.83 9.01 -14.72
CA TYR A 213 5.80 10.46 -14.74
C TYR A 213 7.09 11.06 -14.16
N ALA A 214 7.59 10.51 -13.04
CA ALA A 214 8.86 10.94 -12.45
C ALA A 214 10.02 10.78 -13.44
N LYS A 215 10.09 9.63 -14.13
CA LYS A 215 11.08 9.36 -15.18
C LYS A 215 10.95 10.34 -16.35
N ASP A 216 9.74 10.64 -16.81
CA ASP A 216 9.49 11.52 -17.97
C ASP A 216 9.96 12.95 -17.72
N ILE A 217 9.82 13.44 -16.49
CA ILE A 217 10.29 14.77 -16.09
C ILE A 217 11.75 14.77 -15.61
N GLY A 218 12.45 13.64 -15.72
CA GLY A 218 13.88 13.51 -15.41
C GLY A 218 14.21 13.44 -13.92
N MET A 219 13.27 13.05 -13.05
CA MET A 219 13.58 12.77 -11.66
C MET A 219 14.41 11.48 -11.55
N PRO A 220 15.59 11.50 -10.90
CA PRO A 220 16.40 10.31 -10.70
C PRO A 220 15.85 9.32 -9.67
N PHE A 221 14.89 9.72 -8.83
CA PHE A 221 14.25 8.85 -7.85
C PHE A 221 12.74 9.11 -7.79
N SER A 222 11.93 8.07 -8.04
CA SER A 222 10.47 8.23 -8.09
C SER A 222 9.82 8.41 -6.71
N SER A 223 10.50 8.05 -5.62
CA SER A 223 10.07 8.34 -4.25
C SER A 223 9.84 9.84 -3.99
N GLY A 224 10.64 10.72 -4.59
CA GLY A 224 10.43 12.17 -4.50
C GLY A 224 9.15 12.63 -5.18
N MET A 225 8.70 11.92 -6.22
CA MET A 225 7.43 12.21 -6.89
C MET A 225 6.24 11.83 -6.02
N VAL A 226 6.35 10.75 -5.24
CA VAL A 226 5.34 10.38 -4.23
C VAL A 226 5.19 11.50 -3.20
N THR A 227 6.30 12.01 -2.67
CA THR A 227 6.30 13.15 -1.74
C THR A 227 5.66 14.40 -2.36
N ALA A 228 5.87 14.66 -3.66
CA ALA A 228 5.26 15.78 -4.36
C ALA A 228 3.74 15.59 -4.53
N MET A 229 3.28 14.41 -4.97
CA MET A 229 1.84 14.09 -5.10
C MET A 229 1.12 14.15 -3.75
N MET A 230 1.77 13.74 -2.65
CA MET A 230 1.21 13.89 -1.31
C MET A 230 0.96 15.36 -0.93
N LYS A 231 1.87 16.26 -1.30
CA LYS A 231 1.70 17.70 -1.07
C LYS A 231 0.57 18.27 -1.93
N ASP A 232 0.49 17.82 -3.17
CA ASP A 232 -0.55 18.22 -4.13
C ASP A 232 -1.94 17.87 -3.55
N ALA A 233 -2.16 16.59 -3.27
CA ALA A 233 -3.43 16.09 -2.72
C ALA A 233 -3.87 16.71 -1.38
N SER A 234 -2.96 17.38 -0.65
CA SER A 234 -3.22 17.85 0.72
C SER A 234 -4.29 18.94 0.83
N ASP A 235 -4.57 19.68 -0.25
CA ASP A 235 -5.62 20.70 -0.30
C ASP A 235 -6.87 20.26 -1.08
N GLY A 236 -6.94 18.98 -1.43
CA GLY A 236 -8.04 18.40 -2.19
C GLY A 236 -7.99 18.69 -3.68
N ARG A 237 -6.86 19.20 -4.20
CA ARG A 237 -6.65 19.38 -5.64
C ARG A 237 -5.33 18.72 -6.08
N MET A 238 -5.30 18.24 -7.30
CA MET A 238 -4.11 17.74 -7.99
C MET A 238 -3.73 18.75 -9.08
N ASP A 239 -3.20 19.91 -8.67
CA ASP A 239 -2.95 21.06 -9.53
C ASP A 239 -1.51 21.60 -9.48
N GLY A 240 -0.59 20.81 -8.92
CA GLY A 240 0.81 21.17 -8.71
C GLY A 240 1.01 22.21 -7.60
N MET A 241 -0.02 22.49 -6.80
CA MET A 241 0.03 23.45 -5.70
C MET A 241 -0.27 22.76 -4.37
N MET A 242 0.18 23.40 -3.28
CA MET A 242 -0.15 23.03 -1.92
C MET A 242 -0.64 24.29 -1.22
N MET A 243 -1.94 24.35 -0.93
CA MET A 243 -2.60 25.49 -0.31
C MET A 243 -2.32 26.81 -1.06
N GLY A 244 -2.36 26.74 -2.40
CA GLY A 244 -2.10 27.87 -3.31
C GLY A 244 -0.62 28.25 -3.49
N SER A 245 0.32 27.51 -2.91
CA SER A 245 1.76 27.68 -3.15
C SER A 245 2.27 26.60 -4.13
N PRO A 246 3.05 26.95 -5.16
CA PRO A 246 3.60 25.95 -6.08
C PRO A 246 4.47 24.92 -5.36
N ILE A 247 4.32 23.65 -5.72
CA ILE A 247 5.16 22.58 -5.18
C ILE A 247 6.51 22.60 -5.87
N ILE A 248 7.58 22.68 -5.09
CA ILE A 248 8.95 22.50 -5.58
C ILE A 248 9.25 21.00 -5.58
N LEU A 249 9.58 20.47 -6.75
CA LEU A 249 10.00 19.08 -6.91
C LEU A 249 11.38 18.88 -6.27
N GLY A 250 11.47 17.82 -5.46
CA GLY A 250 12.72 17.37 -4.86
C GLY A 250 13.42 16.32 -5.71
N GLY A 251 14.15 15.43 -5.04
CA GLY A 251 14.64 14.20 -5.66
C GLY A 251 15.77 14.41 -6.68
N GLY A 252 16.64 15.41 -6.52
CA GLY A 252 17.84 15.57 -7.35
C GLY A 252 17.66 16.40 -8.63
N LEU A 253 16.47 16.96 -8.85
CA LEU A 253 16.24 17.97 -9.89
C LEU A 253 16.93 19.31 -9.56
N PRO A 254 17.13 20.20 -10.54
CA PRO A 254 17.59 21.55 -10.29
C PRO A 254 16.72 22.27 -9.24
N VAL A 255 17.38 22.97 -8.31
CA VAL A 255 16.70 23.70 -7.24
C VAL A 255 15.68 24.69 -7.82
N GLY A 256 14.44 24.63 -7.32
CA GLY A 256 13.35 25.50 -7.77
C GLY A 256 12.53 24.95 -8.94
N THR A 257 12.79 23.72 -9.39
CA THR A 257 11.92 23.06 -10.37
C THR A 257 10.52 22.89 -9.78
N LEU A 258 9.50 23.39 -10.48
CA LEU A 258 8.11 23.34 -10.02
C LEU A 258 7.39 22.10 -10.55
N MET A 259 6.47 21.57 -9.75
CA MET A 259 5.56 20.51 -10.18
C MET A 259 4.61 21.04 -11.25
N PRO A 260 4.50 20.39 -12.43
CA PRO A 260 3.57 20.82 -13.45
C PRO A 260 2.11 20.74 -12.96
N PRO A 261 1.22 21.68 -13.31
CA PRO A 261 -0.15 21.68 -12.82
C PRO A 261 -1.01 20.49 -13.26
N ASN A 262 -0.55 19.76 -14.27
CA ASN A 262 -1.22 18.57 -14.77
C ASN A 262 -0.62 17.25 -14.26
N ALA A 263 0.33 17.31 -13.32
CA ALA A 263 1.08 16.15 -12.86
C ALA A 263 0.19 15.04 -12.28
N GLY A 264 -0.88 15.38 -11.55
CA GLY A 264 -1.87 14.41 -11.06
C GLY A 264 -3.14 14.25 -11.91
N THR A 265 -3.17 14.83 -13.12
CA THR A 265 -4.33 14.77 -14.04
C THR A 265 -3.90 14.22 -15.42
N SER A 266 -3.97 15.04 -16.47
CA SER A 266 -3.65 14.62 -17.84
C SER A 266 -2.20 14.19 -18.02
N GLY A 267 -1.26 14.77 -17.27
CA GLY A 267 0.14 14.34 -17.25
C GLY A 267 0.29 12.92 -16.73
N LEU A 268 -0.41 12.59 -15.64
CA LEU A 268 -0.43 11.22 -15.11
C LEU A 268 -1.10 10.23 -16.07
N ALA A 269 -2.15 10.66 -16.76
CA ALA A 269 -2.82 9.83 -17.76
C ALA A 269 -1.90 9.50 -18.96
N THR A 270 -1.09 10.47 -19.40
CA THR A 270 -0.04 10.26 -20.41
C THR A 270 0.99 9.26 -19.91
N ALA A 271 1.54 9.47 -18.71
CA ALA A 271 2.51 8.55 -18.12
C ALA A 271 1.94 7.13 -17.94
N MET A 272 0.67 6.99 -17.55
CA MET A 272 -0.01 5.70 -17.48
C MET A 272 -0.08 5.01 -18.84
N THR A 273 -0.45 5.77 -19.88
CA THR A 273 -0.52 5.27 -21.26
C THR A 273 0.84 4.77 -21.74
N GLU A 274 1.89 5.56 -21.49
CA GLU A 274 3.27 5.22 -21.85
C GLU A 274 3.76 3.98 -21.11
N PHE A 275 3.52 3.89 -19.80
CA PHE A 275 3.90 2.72 -19.01
C PHE A 275 3.22 1.45 -19.49
N ILE A 276 1.90 1.49 -19.74
CA ILE A 276 1.14 0.32 -20.20
C ILE A 276 1.68 -0.21 -21.53
N GLN A 277 2.09 0.69 -22.43
CA GLN A 277 2.67 0.33 -23.74
C GLN A 277 4.11 -0.18 -23.65
N ASN A 278 4.80 0.04 -22.52
CA ASN A 278 6.16 -0.44 -22.32
C ASN A 278 6.18 -1.93 -21.96
N THR A 279 6.18 -2.79 -22.98
CA THR A 279 6.16 -4.25 -22.82
C THR A 279 7.42 -4.85 -22.20
N GLN A 280 8.48 -4.05 -21.96
CA GLN A 280 9.67 -4.52 -21.25
C GLN A 280 9.50 -4.44 -19.73
N LEU A 281 8.70 -3.49 -19.24
CA LEU A 281 8.51 -3.23 -17.81
C LEU A 281 7.10 -3.62 -17.35
N ASN A 282 6.08 -3.31 -18.16
CA ASN A 282 4.75 -3.86 -17.97
C ASN A 282 4.68 -5.27 -18.56
N VAL A 283 4.99 -6.27 -17.73
CA VAL A 283 4.89 -7.70 -18.08
C VAL A 283 3.61 -8.34 -17.52
N SER A 284 2.76 -7.56 -16.84
CA SER A 284 1.51 -8.03 -16.23
C SER A 284 0.48 -8.58 -17.22
N GLY A 285 0.54 -8.14 -18.48
CA GLY A 285 -0.50 -8.41 -19.48
C GLY A 285 -1.67 -7.43 -19.47
N VAL A 286 -1.68 -6.43 -18.58
CA VAL A 286 -2.66 -5.33 -18.62
C VAL A 286 -2.43 -4.48 -19.86
N THR A 287 -3.52 -4.14 -20.53
CA THR A 287 -3.55 -3.39 -21.79
C THR A 287 -4.18 -2.00 -21.62
N LEU A 288 -4.08 -1.16 -22.66
CA LEU A 288 -4.77 0.13 -22.68
C LEU A 288 -6.29 0.00 -22.59
N GLN A 289 -6.84 -1.09 -23.14
CA GLN A 289 -8.28 -1.34 -23.08
C GLN A 289 -8.74 -1.53 -21.64
N ASP A 290 -7.98 -2.26 -20.83
CA ASP A 290 -8.29 -2.50 -19.42
C ASP A 290 -8.27 -1.21 -18.58
N MET A 291 -7.46 -0.23 -19.00
CA MET A 291 -7.22 1.01 -18.26
C MET A 291 -7.93 2.23 -18.87
N THR A 292 -8.69 2.06 -19.95
CA THR A 292 -9.30 3.18 -20.70
C THR A 292 -10.17 4.07 -19.81
N SER A 293 -10.97 3.51 -18.91
CA SER A 293 -11.84 4.29 -18.02
C SER A 293 -11.03 5.19 -17.08
N LEU A 294 -9.99 4.64 -16.45
CA LEU A 294 -9.13 5.40 -15.54
C LEU A 294 -8.33 6.47 -16.27
N ILE A 295 -7.75 6.13 -17.43
CA ILE A 295 -7.03 7.09 -18.28
C ILE A 295 -7.95 8.26 -18.65
N ASN A 296 -9.19 7.98 -19.08
CA ASN A 296 -10.16 9.02 -19.43
C ASN A 296 -10.57 9.88 -18.23
N GLN A 297 -10.73 9.26 -17.05
CA GLN A 297 -11.01 9.99 -15.82
C GLN A 297 -9.88 10.98 -15.50
N LEU A 298 -8.62 10.56 -15.56
CA LEU A 298 -7.47 11.42 -15.32
C LEU A 298 -7.30 12.51 -16.39
N LEU A 299 -7.55 12.19 -17.68
CA LEU A 299 -7.50 13.15 -18.79
C LEU A 299 -8.52 14.28 -18.66
N THR A 300 -9.71 13.96 -18.15
CA THR A 300 -10.83 14.92 -18.04
C THR A 300 -10.97 15.54 -16.66
N SER A 301 -10.18 15.07 -15.69
CA SER A 301 -10.14 15.59 -14.33
C SER A 301 -9.72 17.06 -14.29
N ASN A 302 -10.39 17.85 -13.45
CA ASN A 302 -9.99 19.20 -13.09
C ASN A 302 -9.11 19.24 -11.82
N GLY A 303 -8.61 18.07 -11.40
CA GLY A 303 -7.76 17.88 -10.23
C GLY A 303 -8.52 17.75 -8.91
N SER A 304 -9.83 17.97 -8.84
CA SER A 304 -10.55 17.89 -7.56
C SER A 304 -10.65 16.45 -7.06
N ILE A 305 -10.28 16.24 -5.79
CA ILE A 305 -10.47 14.99 -5.04
C ILE A 305 -11.72 15.10 -4.16
#